data_AF-A0A2N2T3U2-F1
#
_entry.id   AF-A0A2N2T3U2-F1
#
_cell.length_a   1.000
_cell.length_b   1.000
_cell.length_c   1.000
_cell.angle_alpha   90.00
_cell.angle_beta   90.00
_cell.angle_gamma   90.00
#
_symmetry.space_group_name_H-M   'P 1'
#
loop_
_entity.id
_entity.type
_entity.pdbx_description
1 polymer ?
#
loop_
_entity_poly.entity_id
_entity_poly.type
_entity_poly.pdbx_seq_one_letter_code
_entity_poly.pdbx_strand_id
1 'polypeptide(L)'
;MIAFHLRQAHADDLPAINGVVERAIATWQLPERVKRLSLPSYRYHAHDLVHLHLVAAADADHALAGVAAWEPAHPRDLPAGQRGLLLH
;
A
#
# COMPACT_ATOMS: atom_id res chain seq x y z
N MET A 1 -3.40 -17.08 -18.12
CA MET A 1 -3.04 -16.85 -16.71
C MET A 1 -2.24 -15.58 -16.68
N ILE A 2 -2.70 -14.53 -15.98
CA ILE A 2 -1.93 -13.29 -15.88
C ILE A 2 -0.85 -13.52 -14.83
N ALA A 3 0.42 -13.36 -15.23
CA ALA A 3 1.54 -13.46 -14.32
C ALA A 3 1.82 -12.08 -13.72
N PHE A 4 2.05 -12.04 -12.42
CA PHE A 4 2.46 -10.84 -11.70
C PHE A 4 3.86 -11.03 -11.13
N HIS A 5 4.63 -9.96 -11.10
CA HIS A 5 5.91 -9.91 -10.41
C HIS A 5 5.87 -8.86 -9.30
N LEU A 6 6.55 -9.14 -8.20
CA LEU A 6 6.68 -8.23 -7.06
C LEU A 6 8.01 -7.49 -7.14
N ARG A 7 7.99 -6.19 -6.90
CA ARG A 7 9.20 -5.36 -6.81
C ARG A 7 9.03 -4.25 -5.79
N GLN A 8 10.15 -3.73 -5.30
CA GLN A 8 10.14 -2.52 -4.48
C GLN A 8 9.57 -1.35 -5.28
N ALA A 9 8.74 -0.55 -4.61
CA ALA A 9 8.18 0.67 -5.18
C ALA A 9 9.17 1.83 -5.07
N HIS A 10 9.13 2.72 -6.05
CA HIS A 10 9.89 3.97 -6.09
C HIS A 10 8.95 5.18 -6.15
N ALA A 11 9.49 6.38 -5.98
CA ALA A 11 8.70 7.61 -5.96
C ALA A 11 7.87 7.80 -7.25
N ASP A 12 8.41 7.40 -8.39
CA ASP A 12 7.73 7.49 -9.69
C ASP A 12 6.50 6.56 -9.80
N ASP A 13 6.42 5.53 -8.95
CA ASP A 13 5.28 4.61 -8.89
C ASP A 13 4.09 5.17 -8.09
N LEU A 14 4.32 6.20 -7.25
CA LEU A 14 3.31 6.71 -6.32
C LEU A 14 1.98 7.12 -6.98
N PRO A 15 1.95 7.78 -8.16
CA PRO A 15 0.70 8.06 -8.85
C PRO A 15 -0.08 6.78 -9.19
N ALA A 16 0.61 5.75 -9.69
CA ALA A 16 0.00 4.47 -10.06
C ALA A 16 -0.46 3.68 -8.84
N ILE A 17 0.35 3.66 -7.77
CA ILE A 17 0.02 3.05 -6.47
C ILE A 17 -1.23 3.70 -5.88
N ASN A 18 -1.28 5.02 -5.83
CA ASN A 18 -2.45 5.73 -5.31
C ASN A 18 -3.70 5.49 -6.17
N GLY A 19 -3.53 5.27 -7.47
CA GLY A 19 -4.61 4.81 -8.34
C GLY A 19 -5.12 3.41 -7.99
N VAL A 20 -4.24 2.47 -7.61
CA VAL A 20 -4.63 1.14 -7.10
C VAL A 20 -5.43 1.28 -5.80
N VAL A 21 -4.92 2.07 -4.85
CA VAL A 21 -5.60 2.34 -3.57
C VAL A 21 -6.98 2.94 -3.79
N GLU A 22 -7.09 3.94 -4.66
CA GLU A 22 -8.36 4.59 -4.96
C GLU A 22 -9.38 3.61 -5.55
N ARG A 23 -8.96 2.77 -6.49
CA ARG A 23 -9.81 1.69 -7.03
C ARG A 23 -10.22 0.68 -5.95
N ALA A 24 -9.32 0.33 -5.04
CA ALA A 24 -9.62 -0.58 -3.94
C ALA A 24 -10.69 0.01 -3.00
N ILE A 25 -10.53 1.27 -2.59
CA ILE A 25 -11.51 1.99 -1.75
C ILE A 25 -12.87 2.10 -2.46
N ALA A 26 -12.89 2.30 -3.78
CA ALA A 26 -14.12 2.39 -4.54
C ALA A 26 -15.00 1.11 -4.42
N THR A 27 -14.38 -0.06 -4.19
CA THR A 27 -15.09 -1.35 -4.02
C THR A 27 -15.77 -1.52 -2.67
N TRP A 28 -15.49 -0.65 -1.68
CA TRP A 28 -16.09 -0.76 -0.36
C TRP A 28 -17.60 -0.60 -0.43
N GLN A 29 -18.32 -1.42 0.33
CA GLN A 29 -19.77 -1.31 0.50
C GLN A 29 -20.13 -0.22 1.52
N LEU A 30 -19.76 1.01 1.20
CA LEU A 30 -19.93 2.20 2.04
C LEU A 30 -20.48 3.38 1.21
N PRO A 31 -21.11 4.39 1.85
CA PRO A 31 -21.54 5.59 1.15
C PRO A 31 -20.37 6.35 0.50
N GLU A 32 -20.58 6.93 -0.68
CA GLU A 32 -19.56 7.67 -1.44
C GLU A 32 -18.88 8.79 -0.62
N ARG A 33 -19.63 9.44 0.27
CA ARG A 33 -19.07 10.45 1.18
C ARG A 33 -18.02 9.87 2.13
N VAL A 34 -18.23 8.64 2.63
CA VAL A 34 -17.28 7.97 3.52
C VAL A 34 -16.02 7.60 2.74
N LYS A 35 -16.14 6.98 1.57
CA LYS A 35 -15.01 6.66 0.68
C LYS A 35 -14.15 7.89 0.38
N ARG A 36 -14.80 9.00 0.01
CA ARG A 36 -14.13 10.27 -0.30
C ARG A 36 -13.40 10.86 0.91
N LEU A 37 -13.98 10.75 2.11
CA LEU A 37 -13.34 11.24 3.34
C LEU A 37 -12.19 10.34 3.79
N SER A 38 -12.24 9.03 3.50
CA SER A 38 -11.17 8.09 3.83
C SER A 38 -9.98 8.19 2.88
N LEU A 39 -10.21 8.42 1.58
CA LEU A 39 -9.18 8.36 0.55
C LEU A 39 -7.88 9.14 0.87
N PRO A 40 -7.90 10.38 1.39
CA PRO A 40 -6.67 11.12 1.71
C PRO A 40 -5.77 10.41 2.72
N SER A 41 -6.34 9.67 3.68
CA SER A 41 -5.57 8.96 4.71
C SER A 41 -4.88 7.69 4.20
N TYR A 42 -5.29 7.17 3.04
CA TYR A 42 -4.69 5.97 2.43
C TYR A 42 -3.74 6.31 1.27
N ARG A 43 -3.61 7.59 0.91
CA ARG A 43 -2.67 7.99 -0.15
C ARG A 43 -1.25 8.02 0.39
N TYR A 44 -0.35 7.38 -0.34
CA TYR A 44 1.08 7.42 -0.08
C TYR A 44 1.73 8.63 -0.76
N HIS A 45 2.73 9.17 -0.08
CA HIS A 45 3.57 10.27 -0.47
C HIS A 45 5.04 9.85 -0.49
N ALA A 46 5.90 10.67 -1.10
CA ALA A 46 7.33 10.37 -1.19
C ALA A 46 8.00 10.20 0.18
N HIS A 47 7.49 10.88 1.21
CA HIS A 47 7.97 10.73 2.58
C HIS A 47 7.68 9.35 3.15
N ASP A 48 6.59 8.71 2.77
CA ASP A 48 6.23 7.38 3.29
C ASP A 48 7.24 6.32 2.83
N LEU A 49 7.85 6.49 1.65
CA LEU A 49 8.92 5.59 1.17
C LEU A 49 10.18 5.62 2.04
N VAL A 50 10.34 6.62 2.92
CA VAL A 50 11.45 6.70 3.88
C VAL A 50 11.21 5.80 5.09
N HIS A 51 9.93 5.64 5.47
CA HIS A 51 9.54 4.98 6.71
C HIS A 51 8.93 3.59 6.48
N LEU A 52 8.27 3.41 5.34
CA LEU A 52 7.56 2.20 4.96
C LEU A 52 8.33 1.44 3.87
N HIS A 53 8.32 0.12 3.99
CA HIS A 53 8.64 -0.78 2.90
C HIS A 53 7.41 -0.95 2.01
N LEU A 54 7.44 -0.36 0.81
CA LEU A 54 6.39 -0.53 -0.20
C LEU A 54 6.84 -1.50 -1.29
N VAL A 55 5.99 -2.49 -1.55
CA VAL A 55 6.15 -3.44 -2.65
C VAL A 55 4.94 -3.37 -3.56
N ALA A 56 5.19 -3.23 -4.85
CA ALA A 56 4.17 -3.20 -5.89
C ALA A 56 4.13 -4.53 -6.66
N ALA A 57 2.93 -4.94 -7.03
CA ALA A 57 2.70 -6.04 -7.95
C ALA A 57 2.39 -5.48 -9.34
N ALA A 58 3.17 -5.87 -10.34
CA ALA A 58 3.02 -5.44 -11.72
C ALA A 58 2.76 -6.64 -12.64
N ASP A 59 1.91 -6.45 -13.64
CA ASP A 59 1.69 -7.44 -14.70
C ASP A 59 2.81 -7.37 -15.78
N ALA A 60 2.63 -8.13 -16.86
CA ALA A 60 3.58 -8.20 -17.97
C ALA A 60 3.71 -6.86 -18.74
N ASP A 61 2.69 -6.01 -18.70
CA ASP A 61 2.67 -4.69 -19.33
C ASP A 61 3.18 -3.59 -18.38
N HIS A 62 3.75 -3.99 -17.24
CA HIS A 62 4.22 -3.12 -16.15
C HIS A 62 3.12 -2.30 -15.48
N ALA A 63 1.85 -2.64 -15.70
CA ALA A 63 0.75 -1.98 -15.02
C ALA A 63 0.66 -2.49 -13.57
N LEU A 64 0.57 -1.56 -12.62
CA LEU A 64 0.44 -1.91 -11.20
C LEU A 64 -0.96 -2.43 -10.91
N ALA A 65 -1.03 -3.66 -10.42
CA ALA A 65 -2.26 -4.34 -10.04
C ALA A 65 -2.46 -4.40 -8.53
N GLY A 66 -1.40 -4.20 -7.74
CA GLY A 66 -1.44 -4.29 -6.29
C GLY A 66 -0.31 -3.54 -5.62
N VAL A 67 -0.50 -3.22 -4.34
CA VAL A 67 0.51 -2.66 -3.45
C VAL A 67 0.37 -3.29 -2.07
N ALA A 68 1.49 -3.50 -1.38
CA ALA A 68 1.55 -3.80 0.04
C ALA A 68 2.59 -2.87 0.69
N ALA A 69 2.23 -2.31 1.84
CA ALA A 69 3.09 -1.43 2.61
C ALA A 69 3.22 -1.98 4.04
N TRP A 70 4.42 -1.95 4.59
CA TRP A 70 4.65 -2.33 5.98
C TRP A 70 5.86 -1.63 6.59
N GLU A 71 5.90 -1.61 7.91
CA GLU A 71 7.07 -1.20 8.69
C GLU A 71 7.32 -2.20 9.83
N PRO A 72 8.52 -2.21 10.43
CA PRO A 72 8.76 -2.97 11.66
C PRO A 72 7.80 -2.51 12.77
N ALA A 73 7.11 -3.45 13.41
CA ALA A 73 6.28 -3.14 14.57
C ALA A 73 7.15 -2.66 15.74
N HIS A 74 6.66 -1.69 16.52
CA HIS A 74 7.39 -1.20 17.69
C HIS A 74 7.48 -2.34 18.73
N PRO A 75 8.63 -2.55 19.41
CA PRO A 75 8.81 -3.62 20.39
C PRO A 75 7.76 -3.67 21.52
N ARG A 76 7.16 -2.52 21.83
CA ARG A 76 6.07 -2.36 22.84
C ARG A 76 4.76 -3.04 22.43
N ASP A 77 4.54 -3.21 21.13
CA ASP A 77 3.31 -3.78 20.58
C ASP A 77 3.44 -5.31 20.36
N LEU A 78 4.54 -5.89 20.81
CA LEU A 78 4.91 -7.28 20.56
C LEU A 78 5.11 -8.04 21.88
N PRO A 79 4.86 -9.37 21.89
CA PRO A 79 5.31 -10.22 22.98
C PRO A 79 6.83 -10.10 23.18
N ALA A 80 7.29 -10.23 24.43
CA ALA A 80 8.69 -10.07 24.78
C ALA A 80 9.62 -10.96 23.93
N GLY A 81 10.66 -10.36 23.36
CA GLY A 81 11.66 -11.04 22.53
C GLY A 81 11.22 -11.33 21.09
N GLN A 82 10.03 -10.91 20.67
CA GLN A 82 9.55 -11.12 19.30
C GLN A 82 9.78 -9.90 18.40
N ARG A 83 9.72 -10.14 17.08
CA ARG A 83 9.70 -9.13 16.02
C ARG A 83 8.42 -9.28 15.22
N GLY A 84 7.89 -8.19 14.69
CA GLY A 84 6.70 -8.20 13.85
C GLY A 84 6.76 -7.09 12.81
N LEU A 85 5.79 -7.15 11.89
CA LEU A 85 5.57 -6.12 10.88
C LEU A 85 4.17 -5.56 11.09
N LEU A 86 4.02 -4.25 10.93
CA LEU A 86 2.73 -3.58 10.90
C LEU A 86 2.36 -3.36 9.43
N LEU A 87 1.28 -4.00 8.99
CA LEU A 87 0.73 -3.84 7.65
C LEU A 87 -0.15 -2.58 7.62
N HIS A 88 0.05 -1.76 6.61
CA HIS A 88 -0.70 -0.53 6.38
C HIS A 88 -1.76 -0.75 5.29
#